data_AF-A0A0C3SCY9-F1
#
_entry.id   AF-A0A0C3SCY9-F1
#
_cell.length_a   1.000
_cell.length_b   1.000
_cell.length_c   1.000
_cell.angle_alpha   90.00
_cell.angle_beta   90.00
_cell.angle_gamma   90.00
#
_symmetry.space_group_name_H-M   'P 1'
#
loop_
_entity.id
_entity.type
_entity.pdbx_description
1 polymer ?
#
loop_
_entity_poly.entity_id
_entity_poly.type
_entity_poly.pdbx_seq_one_letter_code
_entity_poly.pdbx_strand_id
1 'polypeptide(L)'
;AAPPAAAAPSRGFSFDDFDSPRERTTEVKVTGDDEIEQFESDFPEIELPSEQPSFTSPLAAPSFGATPPFAPRPQPSAFASTPILNQQVQEEEPEVIKQWRERQAAEIKARDEASKAKREETIGKAEHAIDQFYEEYAAKKEGTIRENKEHEEEFVTGITDSLSAGTTWERICKVIELENSQSKTIARAGPGTTDLARFKEVLLRLKREGESAPGASGY
;
A
#
# COMPACT_ATOMS: atom_id res chain seq x y z
N ALA A 1 10.20 -31.52 -46.22
CA ALA A 1 9.39 -30.40 -45.72
C ALA A 1 8.64 -30.86 -44.47
N ALA A 2 8.47 -29.92 -43.51
CA ALA A 2 7.76 -29.98 -42.23
C ALA A 2 8.55 -30.48 -40.98
N PRO A 3 8.81 -29.61 -39.98
CA PRO A 3 9.36 -29.95 -38.66
C PRO A 3 8.27 -30.37 -37.65
N PRO A 4 8.62 -31.01 -36.51
CA PRO A 4 7.64 -31.45 -35.51
C PRO A 4 7.07 -30.29 -34.69
N ALA A 5 5.77 -30.37 -34.42
CA ALA A 5 4.96 -29.36 -33.74
C ALA A 5 5.41 -29.14 -32.29
N ALA A 6 5.65 -27.89 -31.94
CA ALA A 6 5.91 -27.44 -30.57
C ALA A 6 4.62 -27.57 -29.73
N ALA A 7 4.72 -28.26 -28.59
CA ALA A 7 3.65 -28.35 -27.60
C ALA A 7 3.37 -26.96 -27.00
N ALA A 8 2.11 -26.54 -27.03
CA ALA A 8 1.66 -25.31 -26.40
C ALA A 8 1.78 -25.42 -24.87
N PRO A 9 2.33 -24.41 -24.16
CA PRO A 9 2.33 -24.43 -22.71
C PRO A 9 0.91 -24.15 -22.21
N SER A 10 0.36 -25.14 -21.51
CA SER A 10 -0.84 -25.01 -20.70
C SER A 10 -0.68 -23.81 -19.76
N ARG A 11 -1.48 -22.76 -19.96
CA ARG A 11 -1.67 -21.69 -18.98
C ARG A 11 -2.50 -22.23 -17.81
N GLY A 12 -1.88 -23.07 -16.99
CA GLY A 12 -2.34 -23.47 -15.68
C GLY A 12 -1.60 -22.64 -14.64
N PHE A 13 -2.34 -22.08 -13.68
CA PHE A 13 -1.78 -21.41 -12.52
C PHE A 13 -0.95 -22.46 -11.72
N SER A 14 0.38 -22.37 -11.79
CA SER A 14 1.27 -23.28 -11.06
C SER A 14 1.61 -22.67 -9.70
N PHE A 15 1.37 -23.44 -8.63
CA PHE A 15 1.68 -23.10 -7.24
C PHE A 15 3.20 -22.93 -6.98
N ASP A 16 4.04 -23.29 -7.95
CA ASP A 16 5.51 -23.16 -7.92
C ASP A 16 6.02 -21.73 -8.22
N ASP A 17 5.14 -20.82 -8.65
CA ASP A 17 5.46 -19.42 -8.97
C ASP A 17 5.61 -18.52 -7.73
N PHE A 18 5.42 -19.06 -6.51
CA PHE A 18 5.51 -18.31 -5.26
C PHE A 18 6.91 -18.31 -4.63
N ASP A 19 7.76 -19.31 -4.93
CA ASP A 19 9.06 -19.51 -4.27
C ASP A 19 10.25 -18.95 -5.07
N SER A 20 10.02 -18.47 -6.29
CA SER A 20 11.05 -17.80 -7.10
C SER A 20 11.03 -16.29 -6.85
N PRO A 21 12.17 -15.65 -6.54
CA PRO A 21 12.23 -14.20 -6.35
C PRO A 21 12.04 -13.51 -7.71
N ARG A 22 10.80 -13.16 -8.05
CA ARG A 22 10.52 -12.24 -9.15
C ARG A 22 11.13 -10.89 -8.79
N GLU A 23 12.04 -10.39 -9.62
CA GLU A 23 12.46 -9.00 -9.57
C GLU A 23 11.21 -8.12 -9.61
N ARG A 24 10.96 -7.42 -8.51
CA ARG A 24 9.82 -6.53 -8.35
C ARG A 24 10.08 -5.27 -9.18
N THR A 25 9.62 -5.26 -10.42
CA THR A 25 9.39 -4.02 -11.17
C THR A 25 8.06 -3.41 -10.71
N THR A 26 8.01 -2.93 -9.48
CA THR A 26 6.91 -2.08 -9.01
C THR A 26 7.29 -0.62 -9.25
N GLU A 27 7.18 -0.16 -10.49
CA GLU A 27 7.03 1.28 -10.74
C GLU A 27 5.53 1.61 -10.69
N VAL A 28 5.03 1.76 -9.46
CA VAL A 28 3.68 2.27 -9.18
C VAL A 28 3.84 3.76 -8.90
N LYS A 29 3.69 4.59 -9.93
CA LYS A 29 3.59 6.06 -9.81
C LYS A 29 2.19 6.41 -9.32
N VAL A 30 2.01 6.53 -7.99
CA VAL A 30 0.74 6.90 -7.34
C VAL A 30 0.77 8.30 -6.71
N THR A 31 1.84 9.06 -6.91
CA THR A 31 1.83 10.50 -6.59
C THR A 31 2.58 11.23 -7.69
N GLY A 32 1.98 12.30 -8.20
CA GLY A 32 2.57 13.11 -9.26
C GLY A 32 3.92 13.66 -8.85
N ASP A 33 4.81 13.79 -9.83
CA ASP A 33 6.15 14.40 -9.75
C ASP A 33 6.13 15.73 -8.98
N ASP A 34 5.01 16.46 -9.08
CA ASP A 34 4.74 17.74 -8.41
C ASP A 34 4.86 17.70 -6.88
N GLU A 35 4.48 16.59 -6.20
CA GLU A 35 4.60 16.50 -4.73
C GLU A 35 6.05 16.22 -4.28
N ILE A 36 6.85 15.58 -5.14
CA ILE A 36 8.28 15.36 -4.89
C ILE A 36 9.05 16.68 -5.05
N GLU A 37 8.72 17.47 -6.07
CA GLU A 37 9.38 18.76 -6.33
C GLU A 37 9.07 19.78 -5.21
N GLN A 38 7.82 19.77 -4.70
CA GLN A 38 7.43 20.57 -3.53
C GLN A 38 8.21 20.17 -2.27
N PHE A 39 8.42 18.88 -2.02
CA PHE A 39 9.22 18.39 -0.89
C PHE A 39 10.69 18.82 -0.97
N GLU A 40 11.28 18.83 -2.18
CA GLU A 40 12.66 19.30 -2.38
C GLU A 40 12.81 20.80 -2.09
N SER A 41 11.79 21.61 -2.41
CA SER A 41 11.79 23.06 -2.18
C SER A 41 11.64 23.49 -0.71
N ASP A 42 11.10 22.63 0.15
CA ASP A 42 10.87 22.92 1.57
C ASP A 42 12.09 22.66 2.46
N PHE A 43 13.18 22.10 1.91
CA PHE A 43 14.43 21.91 2.64
C PHE A 43 15.42 23.06 2.39
N PRO A 44 15.92 23.73 3.44
CA PRO A 44 16.93 24.76 3.27
C PRO A 44 18.22 24.16 2.69
N GLU A 45 18.67 24.67 1.55
CA GLU A 45 19.96 24.30 0.93
C GLU A 45 21.10 24.58 1.90
N ILE A 46 21.72 23.52 2.43
CA ILE A 46 22.93 23.63 3.25
C ILE A 46 24.09 23.90 2.28
N GLU A 47 24.55 25.14 2.24
CA GLU A 47 25.72 25.61 1.50
C GLU A 47 26.99 24.87 2.00
N LEU A 48 27.33 23.77 1.33
CA LEU A 48 28.62 23.11 1.43
C LEU A 48 29.59 23.86 0.49
N PRO A 49 30.72 24.41 0.98
CA PRO A 49 31.63 25.14 0.12
C PRO A 49 32.34 24.17 -0.83
N SER A 50 31.91 24.15 -2.09
CA SER A 50 32.61 23.47 -3.18
C SER A 50 33.02 24.47 -4.26
N GLU A 51 34.27 24.93 -4.20
CA GLU A 51 34.98 25.44 -5.37
C GLU A 51 36.19 24.53 -5.69
N GLN A 52 36.07 23.86 -6.85
CA GLN A 52 37.11 23.35 -7.76
C GLN A 52 37.89 22.04 -7.44
N PRO A 53 38.58 21.44 -8.43
CA PRO A 53 38.07 20.74 -9.61
C PRO A 53 38.56 19.27 -9.66
N SER A 54 38.01 18.52 -10.62
CA SER A 54 38.28 17.11 -10.96
C SER A 54 39.75 16.65 -10.87
N PHE A 55 40.03 15.65 -10.02
CA PHE A 55 41.15 14.71 -10.18
C PHE A 55 40.72 13.29 -9.78
N THR A 56 41.25 12.32 -10.51
CA THR A 56 40.85 10.91 -10.56
C THR A 56 41.43 10.06 -9.41
N SER A 57 40.83 8.87 -9.21
CA SER A 57 41.34 7.65 -8.55
C SER A 57 40.86 7.33 -7.10
N PRO A 58 40.96 6.07 -6.61
CA PRO A 58 39.80 5.20 -6.40
C PRO A 58 39.54 4.83 -4.92
N LEU A 59 38.30 4.40 -4.67
CA LEU A 59 37.80 3.56 -3.57
C LEU A 59 38.72 3.32 -2.35
N ALA A 60 38.37 3.92 -1.20
CA ALA A 60 38.78 3.43 0.12
C ALA A 60 37.68 3.75 1.16
N ALA A 61 37.23 2.71 1.88
CA ALA A 61 36.27 2.78 2.97
C ALA A 61 36.78 3.67 4.14
N PRO A 62 35.89 4.27 4.95
CA PRO A 62 36.31 5.11 6.07
C PRO A 62 36.88 4.23 7.20
N SER A 63 38.20 4.28 7.36
CA SER A 63 38.90 3.74 8.51
C SER A 63 38.77 4.72 9.68
N PHE A 64 37.74 4.53 10.51
CA PHE A 64 37.55 5.28 11.74
C PHE A 64 38.62 4.83 12.76
N GLY A 65 39.77 5.50 12.76
CA GLY A 65 40.89 5.20 13.66
C GLY A 65 42.29 5.55 13.12
N ALA A 66 42.43 5.90 11.83
CA ALA A 66 43.72 6.30 11.28
C ALA A 66 44.00 7.80 11.51
N THR A 67 45.01 8.11 12.31
CA THR A 67 45.56 9.47 12.42
C THR A 67 46.22 9.88 11.10
N PRO A 68 46.07 11.13 10.63
CA PRO A 68 46.67 11.59 9.37
C PRO A 68 48.21 11.47 9.42
N PRO A 69 48.89 11.11 8.30
CA PRO A 69 50.32 10.83 8.29
C PRO A 69 51.21 12.09 8.39
N PHE A 70 50.62 13.29 8.44
CA PHE A 70 51.38 14.55 8.47
C PHE A 70 50.70 15.62 9.35
N ALA A 71 50.42 15.29 10.60
CA ALA A 71 50.27 16.29 11.65
C ALA A 71 51.31 15.97 12.74
N PRO A 72 52.06 16.95 13.26
CA PRO A 72 52.94 16.72 14.39
C PRO A 72 52.09 16.14 15.53
N ARG A 73 52.33 14.88 15.90
CA ARG A 73 51.77 14.30 17.11
C ARG A 73 52.12 15.26 18.26
N PRO A 74 51.16 15.71 19.09
CA PRO A 74 51.50 16.38 20.33
C PRO A 74 52.32 15.38 21.14
N GLN A 75 53.64 15.60 21.19
CA GLN A 75 54.52 14.86 22.07
C GLN A 75 54.04 15.17 23.49
N PRO A 76 53.78 14.16 24.34
CA PRO A 76 53.56 14.43 25.76
C PRO A 76 54.84 15.07 26.28
N SER A 77 54.79 16.38 26.51
CA SER A 77 55.89 17.11 27.10
C SER A 77 56.13 16.54 28.49
N ALA A 78 57.37 16.12 28.78
CA ALA A 78 57.78 15.62 30.10
C ALA A 78 57.62 16.65 31.23
N PHE A 79 57.24 17.89 30.89
CA PHE A 79 56.90 18.98 31.81
C PHE A 79 55.39 19.17 32.02
N ALA A 80 54.51 18.49 31.27
CA ALA A 80 53.05 18.54 31.46
C ALA A 80 52.55 17.51 32.49
N SER A 81 53.41 16.60 32.94
CA SER A 81 53.12 15.69 34.06
C SER A 81 53.65 16.29 35.35
N THR A 82 53.06 17.40 35.81
CA THR A 82 53.26 17.81 37.20
C THR A 82 52.43 16.87 38.08
N PRO A 83 53.05 16.13 39.03
CA PRO A 83 52.32 15.23 39.94
C PRO A 83 51.28 15.97 40.80
N ILE A 84 51.38 17.31 40.86
CA ILE A 84 50.48 18.20 41.58
C ILE A 84 49.09 18.27 40.92
N LEU A 85 48.98 18.14 39.59
CA LEU A 85 47.68 18.19 38.91
C LEU A 85 46.93 16.85 38.97
N ASN A 86 47.66 15.74 39.12
CA ASN A 86 47.10 14.39 39.29
C ASN A 86 46.97 13.97 40.75
N GLN A 87 47.24 14.87 41.69
CA GLN A 87 46.93 14.63 43.08
C GLN A 87 45.41 14.66 43.22
N GLN A 88 44.80 13.47 43.27
CA GLN A 88 43.49 13.29 43.86
C GLN A 88 43.61 13.66 45.32
N VAL A 89 43.63 14.96 45.61
CA VAL A 89 43.28 15.45 46.93
C VAL A 89 41.86 14.93 47.11
N GLN A 90 41.69 13.93 47.97
CA GLN A 90 40.41 13.55 48.55
C GLN A 90 39.97 14.71 49.47
N GLU A 91 39.82 15.89 48.89
CA GLU A 91 39.03 16.95 49.47
C GLU A 91 37.61 16.45 49.28
N GLU A 92 36.98 16.14 50.41
CA GLU A 92 35.57 15.87 50.47
C GLU A 92 34.85 16.93 49.62
N GLU A 93 34.31 16.52 48.46
CA GLU A 93 33.67 17.47 47.54
C GLU A 93 32.72 18.36 48.35
N PRO A 94 32.76 19.70 48.15
CA PRO A 94 31.91 20.61 48.91
C PRO A 94 30.47 20.10 48.91
N GLU A 95 29.80 20.06 50.07
CA GLU A 95 28.44 19.48 50.19
C GLU A 95 27.46 20.05 49.16
N VAL A 96 27.66 21.31 48.76
CA VAL A 96 26.89 21.98 47.69
C VAL A 96 27.05 21.29 46.33
N ILE A 97 28.26 20.85 45.98
CA ILE A 97 28.54 20.15 44.72
C ILE A 97 27.97 18.74 44.75
N LYS A 98 28.05 18.04 45.90
CA LYS A 98 27.41 16.74 46.09
C LYS A 98 25.88 16.83 45.91
N GLN A 99 25.24 17.79 46.58
CA GLN A 99 23.79 18.02 46.44
C GLN A 99 23.40 18.44 45.02
N TRP A 100 24.23 19.24 44.34
CA TRP A 100 23.99 19.62 42.95
C TRP A 100 24.08 18.42 41.99
N ARG A 101 25.08 17.56 42.15
CA ARG A 101 25.20 16.32 41.36
C ARG A 101 24.03 15.38 41.59
N GLU A 102 23.58 15.23 42.85
CA GLU A 102 22.43 14.39 43.18
C GLU A 102 21.13 14.93 42.56
N ARG A 103 20.89 16.25 42.63
CA ARG A 103 19.73 16.89 41.97
C ARG A 103 19.77 16.75 40.45
N GLN A 104 20.93 16.96 39.82
CA GLN A 104 21.08 16.78 38.38
C GLN A 104 20.92 15.32 37.96
N ALA A 105 21.50 14.38 38.71
CA ALA A 105 21.31 12.95 38.44
C ALA A 105 19.84 12.53 38.57
N ALA A 106 19.13 13.06 39.57
CA ALA A 106 17.69 12.83 39.72
C ALA A 106 16.88 13.43 38.57
N GLU A 107 17.20 14.64 38.12
CA GLU A 107 16.52 15.31 37.00
C GLU A 107 16.78 14.60 35.66
N ILE A 108 18.02 14.19 35.39
CA ILE A 108 18.37 13.38 34.22
C ILE A 108 17.60 12.06 34.25
N LYS A 109 17.60 11.37 35.40
CA LYS A 109 16.85 10.11 35.55
C LYS A 109 15.36 10.29 35.29
N ALA A 110 14.74 11.35 35.82
CA ALA A 110 13.33 11.64 35.59
C ALA A 110 13.03 11.95 34.11
N ARG A 111 13.92 12.68 33.44
CA ARG A 111 13.80 12.97 32.00
C ARG A 111 13.96 11.70 31.15
N ASP A 112 14.89 10.83 31.50
CA ASP A 112 15.12 9.56 30.80
C ASP A 112 13.95 8.61 31.00
N GLU A 113 13.39 8.54 32.20
CA GLU A 113 12.19 7.74 32.51
C GLU A 113 10.97 8.25 31.73
N ALA A 114 10.74 9.57 31.68
CA ALA A 114 9.68 10.15 30.87
C ALA A 114 9.86 9.89 29.36
N SER A 115 11.10 9.97 28.87
CA SER A 115 11.44 9.70 27.47
C SER A 115 11.22 8.22 27.12
N LYS A 116 11.58 7.32 28.04
CA LYS A 116 11.35 5.88 27.90
C LYS A 116 9.85 5.56 27.91
N ALA A 117 9.09 6.12 28.84
CA ALA A 117 7.64 5.94 28.92
C ALA A 117 6.93 6.41 27.64
N LYS A 118 7.29 7.58 27.12
CA LYS A 118 6.74 8.09 25.84
C LYS A 118 7.08 7.18 24.66
N ARG A 119 8.29 6.61 24.64
CA ARG A 119 8.70 5.65 23.61
C ARG A 119 7.87 4.37 23.69
N GLU A 120 7.68 3.83 24.89
CA GLU A 120 6.86 2.64 25.12
C GLU A 120 5.39 2.89 24.75
N GLU A 121 4.81 4.05 25.09
CA GLU A 121 3.46 4.44 24.67
C GLU A 121 3.35 4.51 23.14
N THR A 122 4.35 5.10 22.47
CA THR A 122 4.35 5.20 21.01
C THR A 122 4.43 3.83 20.35
N ILE A 123 5.23 2.91 20.91
CA ILE A 123 5.33 1.53 20.43
C ILE A 123 3.99 0.81 20.64
N GLY A 124 3.41 0.88 21.84
CA GLY A 124 2.13 0.24 22.12
C GLY A 124 0.98 0.79 21.26
N LYS A 125 0.98 2.09 20.98
CA LYS A 125 0.02 2.71 20.05
C LYS A 125 0.22 2.22 18.62
N ALA A 126 1.47 2.05 18.17
CA ALA A 126 1.77 1.54 16.84
C ALA A 126 1.34 0.06 16.71
N GLU A 127 1.62 -0.77 17.72
CA GLU A 127 1.18 -2.16 17.77
C GLU A 127 -0.35 -2.26 17.73
N HIS A 128 -1.04 -1.48 18.56
CA HIS A 128 -2.50 -1.45 18.56
C HIS A 128 -3.08 -0.97 17.21
N ALA A 129 -2.46 0.02 16.57
CA ALA A 129 -2.89 0.49 15.26
C ALA A 129 -2.71 -0.58 14.17
N ILE A 130 -1.68 -1.42 14.27
CA ILE A 130 -1.47 -2.56 13.37
C ILE A 130 -2.59 -3.59 13.57
N ASP A 131 -2.86 -3.96 14.82
CA ASP A 131 -3.92 -4.92 15.14
C ASP A 131 -5.29 -4.42 14.65
N GLN A 132 -5.62 -3.15 14.94
CA GLN A 132 -6.86 -2.51 14.49
C GLN A 132 -6.97 -2.52 12.96
N PHE A 133 -5.89 -2.24 12.23
CA PHE A 133 -5.91 -2.27 10.77
C PHE A 133 -6.26 -3.65 10.22
N TYR A 134 -5.69 -4.71 10.81
CA TYR A 134 -5.99 -6.08 10.37
C TYR A 134 -7.40 -6.52 10.75
N GLU A 135 -7.90 -6.14 11.92
CA GLU A 135 -9.29 -6.39 12.32
C GLU A 135 -10.27 -5.69 11.38
N GLU A 136 -10.07 -4.40 11.11
CA GLU A 136 -10.90 -3.62 10.19
C GLU A 136 -10.84 -4.17 8.75
N TYR A 137 -9.65 -4.55 8.28
CA TYR A 137 -9.49 -5.17 6.97
C TYR A 137 -10.21 -6.51 6.87
N ALA A 138 -10.07 -7.37 7.88
CA ALA A 138 -10.75 -8.65 7.93
C ALA A 138 -12.27 -8.47 7.95
N ALA A 139 -12.78 -7.56 8.81
CA ALA A 139 -14.20 -7.24 8.89
C ALA A 139 -14.74 -6.69 7.56
N LYS A 140 -13.99 -5.79 6.91
CA LYS A 140 -14.37 -5.25 5.59
C LYS A 140 -14.39 -6.33 4.51
N LYS A 141 -13.36 -7.19 4.47
CA LYS A 141 -13.27 -8.30 3.54
C LYS A 141 -14.43 -9.28 3.73
N GLU A 142 -14.70 -9.67 4.98
CA GLU A 142 -15.83 -10.55 5.31
C GLU A 142 -17.17 -9.90 4.95
N GLY A 143 -17.33 -8.62 5.24
CA GLY A 143 -18.50 -7.83 4.85
C GLY A 143 -18.74 -7.84 3.34
N THR A 144 -17.71 -7.58 2.53
CA THR A 144 -17.80 -7.62 1.07
C THR A 144 -18.08 -9.03 0.55
N ILE A 145 -17.46 -10.07 1.13
CA ILE A 145 -17.75 -11.46 0.75
C ILE A 145 -19.22 -11.79 1.05
N ARG A 146 -19.72 -11.39 2.22
CA ARG A 146 -21.11 -11.61 2.62
C ARG A 146 -22.08 -10.87 1.70
N GLU A 147 -21.82 -9.60 1.40
CA GLU A 147 -22.62 -8.79 0.48
C GLU A 147 -22.64 -9.41 -0.93
N ASN A 148 -21.49 -9.84 -1.45
CA ASN A 148 -21.42 -10.53 -2.73
C ASN A 148 -22.22 -11.84 -2.74
N LYS A 149 -22.18 -12.61 -1.64
CA LYS A 149 -22.93 -13.85 -1.50
C LYS A 149 -24.44 -13.58 -1.43
N GLU A 150 -24.85 -12.54 -0.70
CA GLU A 150 -26.23 -12.09 -0.62
C GLU A 150 -26.74 -11.64 -2.00
N HIS A 151 -25.96 -10.83 -2.73
CA HIS A 151 -26.30 -10.43 -4.10
C HIS A 151 -26.36 -11.61 -5.07
N GLU A 152 -25.49 -12.61 -4.92
CA GLU A 152 -25.56 -13.84 -5.72
C GLU A 152 -26.84 -14.62 -5.41
N GLU A 153 -27.16 -14.80 -4.13
CA GLU A 153 -28.39 -15.47 -3.69
C GLU A 153 -29.64 -14.72 -4.19
N GLU A 154 -29.68 -13.40 -4.07
CA GLU A 154 -30.75 -12.53 -4.61
C GLU A 154 -30.86 -12.62 -6.13
N PHE A 155 -29.74 -12.67 -6.84
CA PHE A 155 -29.74 -12.81 -8.30
C PHE A 155 -30.26 -14.19 -8.73
N VAL A 156 -29.80 -15.26 -8.09
CA VAL A 156 -30.22 -16.64 -8.38
C VAL A 156 -31.70 -16.85 -8.03
N THR A 157 -32.14 -16.36 -6.87
CA THR A 157 -33.56 -16.37 -6.48
C THR A 157 -34.39 -15.52 -7.43
N GLY A 158 -33.94 -14.32 -7.79
CA GLY A 158 -34.62 -13.46 -8.75
C GLY A 158 -34.79 -14.11 -10.13
N ILE A 159 -33.80 -14.87 -10.60
CA ILE A 159 -33.91 -15.67 -11.84
C ILE A 159 -34.86 -16.85 -11.65
N THR A 160 -34.76 -17.58 -10.53
CA THR A 160 -35.58 -18.76 -10.24
C THR A 160 -37.06 -18.39 -10.09
N ASP A 161 -37.35 -17.29 -9.38
CA ASP A 161 -38.69 -16.74 -9.22
C ASP A 161 -39.23 -16.26 -10.56
N SER A 162 -38.41 -15.56 -11.37
CA SER A 162 -38.77 -15.20 -12.75
C SER A 162 -38.97 -16.44 -13.65
N LEU A 163 -38.40 -17.59 -13.30
CA LEU A 163 -38.63 -18.87 -14.00
C LEU A 163 -40.00 -19.46 -13.65
N SER A 164 -40.45 -19.30 -12.41
CA SER A 164 -41.73 -19.83 -11.94
C SER A 164 -42.93 -18.89 -12.18
N ALA A 165 -42.69 -17.58 -12.20
CA ALA A 165 -43.73 -16.55 -12.27
C ALA A 165 -43.65 -15.73 -13.57
N GLY A 166 -44.82 -15.49 -14.18
CA GLY A 166 -44.97 -14.71 -15.40
C GLY A 166 -44.87 -15.53 -16.69
N THR A 167 -45.00 -14.83 -17.83
CA THR A 167 -44.93 -15.47 -19.16
C THR A 167 -43.49 -15.54 -19.67
N THR A 168 -43.20 -16.49 -20.56
CA THR A 168 -41.87 -16.60 -21.21
C THR A 168 -41.41 -15.27 -21.84
N TRP A 169 -42.35 -14.53 -22.46
CA TRP A 169 -42.07 -13.25 -23.11
C TRP A 169 -41.77 -12.11 -22.14
N GLU A 170 -42.41 -12.09 -20.97
CA GLU A 170 -42.09 -11.15 -19.90
C GLU A 170 -40.69 -11.39 -19.35
N ARG A 171 -40.30 -12.66 -19.16
CA ARG A 171 -38.94 -13.04 -18.76
C ARG A 171 -37.89 -12.60 -19.78
N ILE A 172 -38.13 -12.87 -21.07
CA ILE A 172 -37.24 -12.44 -22.16
C ILE A 172 -37.07 -10.92 -22.13
N CYS A 173 -38.17 -10.17 -22.00
CA CYS A 173 -38.11 -8.71 -21.91
C CYS A 173 -37.34 -8.22 -20.68
N LYS A 174 -37.45 -8.88 -19.52
CA LYS A 174 -36.69 -8.53 -18.31
C LYS A 174 -35.19 -8.81 -18.46
N VAL A 175 -34.80 -9.96 -19.04
CA VAL A 175 -33.39 -10.33 -19.28
C VAL A 175 -32.71 -9.36 -20.25
N ILE A 176 -33.43 -8.91 -21.27
CA ILE A 176 -32.94 -7.90 -22.21
C ILE A 176 -33.28 -6.48 -21.74
N GLU A 177 -33.72 -6.27 -20.49
CA GLU A 177 -34.03 -4.95 -19.90
C GLU A 177 -34.94 -4.05 -20.79
N LEU A 178 -35.85 -4.69 -21.54
CA LEU A 178 -36.78 -4.05 -22.46
C LEU A 178 -38.09 -3.73 -21.75
N GLU A 179 -38.15 -2.53 -21.19
CA GLU A 179 -39.37 -1.98 -20.59
C GLU A 179 -40.19 -1.15 -21.59
N ASN A 180 -39.53 -0.47 -22.52
CA ASN A 180 -40.15 0.39 -23.53
C ASN A 180 -39.37 0.32 -24.86
N SER A 181 -39.98 0.74 -25.96
CA SER A 181 -39.40 0.80 -27.30
C SER A 181 -38.08 1.59 -27.38
N GLN A 182 -37.83 2.48 -26.41
CA GLN A 182 -36.62 3.30 -26.29
C GLN A 182 -35.47 2.62 -25.51
N SER A 183 -35.68 1.44 -24.90
CA SER A 183 -34.60 0.73 -24.19
C SER A 183 -33.44 0.42 -25.13
N LYS A 184 -32.22 0.81 -24.73
CA LYS A 184 -30.99 0.70 -25.54
C LYS A 184 -30.32 -0.68 -25.48
N THR A 185 -30.93 -1.62 -24.79
CA THR A 185 -30.37 -2.89 -24.34
C THR A 185 -30.00 -3.86 -25.47
N ILE A 186 -30.62 -3.70 -26.65
CA ILE A 186 -30.32 -4.50 -27.84
C ILE A 186 -29.50 -3.72 -28.89
N ALA A 187 -29.20 -2.44 -28.64
CA ALA A 187 -28.49 -1.60 -29.61
C ALA A 187 -27.09 -1.24 -29.09
N ARG A 188 -26.09 -2.03 -29.49
CA ARG A 188 -24.75 -1.46 -29.67
C ARG A 188 -24.89 -0.46 -30.83
N ALA A 189 -25.13 0.82 -30.53
CA ALA A 189 -25.23 1.84 -31.57
C ALA A 189 -23.84 2.04 -32.18
N GLY A 190 -23.62 1.51 -33.39
CA GLY A 190 -22.37 1.61 -34.11
C GLY A 190 -22.50 1.23 -35.58
N PRO A 191 -21.56 1.65 -36.45
CA PRO A 191 -21.54 1.25 -37.85
C PRO A 191 -21.49 -0.28 -37.98
N GLY A 192 -22.34 -0.86 -38.84
CA GLY A 192 -22.44 -2.31 -39.03
C GLY A 192 -23.42 -3.04 -38.09
N THR A 193 -24.26 -2.31 -37.35
CA THR A 193 -25.29 -2.90 -36.49
C THR A 193 -26.63 -3.04 -37.21
N THR A 194 -27.36 -4.12 -36.94
CA THR A 194 -28.67 -4.40 -37.53
C THR A 194 -29.76 -3.61 -36.81
N ASP A 195 -30.73 -3.08 -37.56
CA ASP A 195 -31.91 -2.45 -36.97
C ASP A 195 -32.82 -3.50 -36.31
N LEU A 196 -33.00 -3.36 -34.99
CA LEU A 196 -33.80 -4.25 -34.16
C LEU A 196 -35.08 -3.57 -33.64
N ALA A 197 -35.44 -2.38 -34.15
CA ALA A 197 -36.62 -1.64 -33.71
C ALA A 197 -37.92 -2.47 -33.87
N ARG A 198 -38.12 -3.09 -35.03
CA ARG A 198 -39.27 -3.97 -35.29
C ARG A 198 -39.29 -5.20 -34.36
N PHE A 199 -38.12 -5.75 -34.06
CA PHE A 199 -38.02 -6.91 -33.17
C PHE A 199 -38.40 -6.55 -31.73
N LYS A 200 -37.96 -5.38 -31.25
CA LYS A 200 -38.38 -4.83 -29.94
C LYS A 200 -39.89 -4.64 -29.86
N GLU A 201 -40.52 -4.09 -30.90
CA GLU A 201 -41.98 -3.93 -30.96
C GLU A 201 -42.73 -5.26 -30.89
N VAL A 202 -42.25 -6.28 -31.61
CA VAL A 202 -42.82 -7.64 -31.56
C VAL A 202 -42.71 -8.23 -30.16
N LEU A 203 -41.56 -8.11 -29.48
CA LEU A 203 -41.37 -8.60 -28.11
C LEU A 203 -42.29 -7.89 -27.11
N LEU A 204 -42.43 -6.56 -27.21
CA LEU A 204 -43.34 -5.79 -26.37
C LEU A 204 -44.81 -6.16 -26.60
N ARG A 205 -45.18 -6.44 -27.86
CA ARG A 205 -46.52 -6.93 -28.20
C ARG A 205 -46.78 -8.31 -27.60
N LEU A 206 -45.85 -9.25 -27.73
CA LEU A 206 -45.95 -10.59 -27.15
C LEU A 206 -46.04 -10.54 -25.62
N LYS A 207 -45.29 -9.64 -24.97
CA LYS A 207 -45.41 -9.37 -23.53
C LYS A 207 -46.81 -8.87 -23.15
N ARG A 208 -47.41 -7.97 -23.95
CA ARG A 208 -48.76 -7.43 -23.71
C ARG A 208 -49.87 -8.46 -23.96
N GLU A 209 -49.66 -9.38 -24.89
CA GLU A 209 -50.58 -10.49 -25.19
C GLU A 209 -50.62 -11.56 -24.07
N GLY A 210 -49.63 -11.56 -23.16
CA GLY A 210 -49.66 -12.35 -21.93
C GLY A 210 -49.81 -13.85 -22.19
N GLU A 211 -50.71 -14.51 -21.46
CA GLU A 211 -50.96 -15.96 -21.59
C GLU A 211 -51.53 -16.38 -22.95
N SER A 212 -52.10 -15.44 -23.72
CA SER A 212 -52.63 -15.72 -25.06
C SER A 212 -51.52 -15.72 -26.13
N ALA A 213 -50.31 -15.28 -25.79
CA ALA A 213 -49.19 -15.28 -26.72
C ALA A 213 -48.69 -16.71 -26.98
N PRO A 214 -48.29 -17.04 -28.21
CA PRO A 214 -47.75 -18.35 -28.53
C PRO A 214 -46.48 -18.63 -27.71
N GLY A 215 -46.41 -19.79 -27.06
CA GLY A 215 -45.28 -20.18 -26.21
C GLY A 215 -45.18 -19.45 -24.87
N ALA A 216 -46.25 -18.76 -24.45
CA ALA A 216 -46.29 -18.02 -23.18
C ALA A 216 -46.36 -18.92 -21.94
N SER A 217 -47.10 -20.05 -22.01
CA SER A 217 -47.01 -21.10 -20.99
C SER A 217 -45.72 -21.87 -21.26
N GLY A 218 -44.77 -21.83 -20.32
CA GLY A 218 -43.45 -22.44 -20.47
C GLY A 218 -43.48 -23.94 -20.86
N TYR A 219 -42.30 -24.44 -21.25
CA TYR A 219 -42.04 -25.87 -21.39
C TYR A 219 -41.78 -26.52 -20.03
#